data_AF-A0A6J8AVW2-F1
#
_entry.id   AF-A0A6J8AVW2-F1
#
_cell.length_a   1.000
_cell.length_b   1.000
_cell.length_c   1.000
_cell.angle_alpha   90.00
_cell.angle_beta   90.00
_cell.angle_gamma   90.00
#
_symmetry.space_group_name_H-M   'P 1'
#
loop_
_entity.id
_entity.type
_entity.pdbx_description
1 polymer ?
#
loop_
_entity_poly.entity_id
_entity_poly.type
_entity_poly.pdbx_seq_one_letter_code
_entity_poly.pdbx_strand_id
1 'polypeptide(L)'
;MKRKAHDRKNHPAEVLNRTTTVTMEDQDSRNPNEQDFFDISDFEEHLTDFIDVNECYDIYVFDDLNIPRIRNSTDTVIHTYGRRLIQFCKNNHMYTLNGRVGKDRVLRKPTSRSVSVVDYILCTANILCKVDNFEVSDFCNLFSDIHSHLCLSLTVSGFNNTQGESEVINDSNVHIGKWKHEKTI
;
A
#
# COMPACT_ATOMS: atom_id res chain seq x y z
N MET A 1 51.92 -2.92 -29.11
CA MET A 1 50.80 -3.43 -28.28
C MET A 1 50.12 -2.25 -27.57
N LYS A 2 48.93 -1.83 -28.02
CA LYS A 2 48.11 -0.81 -27.33
C LYS A 2 46.82 -1.51 -26.87
N ARG A 3 46.60 -1.63 -25.56
CA ARG A 3 45.34 -2.16 -24.99
C ARG A 3 44.31 -1.02 -25.00
N LYS A 4 43.19 -1.21 -25.70
CA LYS A 4 42.01 -0.32 -25.65
C LYS A 4 41.35 -0.49 -24.28
N ALA A 5 41.16 0.61 -23.55
CA ALA A 5 40.30 0.66 -22.38
C ALA A 5 38.84 0.46 -22.84
N HIS A 6 38.16 -0.51 -22.25
CA HIS A 6 36.76 -0.79 -22.49
C HIS A 6 35.95 0.09 -21.54
N ASP A 7 35.32 1.12 -22.10
CA ASP A 7 34.47 2.05 -21.41
C ASP A 7 33.19 1.33 -20.96
N ARG A 8 33.09 1.00 -19.67
CA ARG A 8 31.87 0.45 -19.08
C ARG A 8 30.89 1.60 -18.92
N LYS A 9 29.93 1.68 -19.84
CA LYS A 9 28.76 2.54 -19.70
C LYS A 9 28.02 2.15 -18.41
N ASN A 10 28.07 3.03 -17.41
CA ASN A 10 27.18 2.98 -16.25
C ASN A 10 25.75 3.16 -16.76
N HIS A 11 24.97 2.09 -16.81
CA HIS A 11 23.52 2.19 -16.87
C HIS A 11 23.05 2.64 -15.47
N PRO A 12 22.35 3.77 -15.33
CA PRO A 12 21.65 4.05 -14.09
C PRO A 12 20.61 2.95 -13.88
N ALA A 13 20.62 2.34 -12.70
CA ALA A 13 19.55 1.45 -12.28
C ALA A 13 18.24 2.25 -12.33
N GLU A 14 17.30 1.86 -13.17
CA GLU A 14 15.94 2.35 -13.09
C GLU A 14 15.39 1.96 -11.72
N VAL A 15 15.28 2.95 -10.83
CA VAL A 15 14.49 2.82 -9.60
C VAL A 15 13.03 2.72 -10.05
N LEU A 16 12.57 1.48 -10.16
CA LEU A 16 11.19 1.17 -10.52
C LEU A 16 10.29 1.59 -9.35
N ASN A 17 9.78 2.83 -9.39
CA ASN A 17 8.78 3.34 -8.47
C ASN A 17 7.46 2.56 -8.64
N ARG A 18 7.37 1.38 -8.03
CA ARG A 18 6.16 0.56 -8.03
C ARG A 18 5.08 1.28 -7.21
N THR A 19 4.07 1.75 -7.91
CA THR A 19 2.87 2.35 -7.33
C THR A 19 1.86 1.22 -7.16
N THR A 20 1.56 0.84 -5.91
CA THR A 20 0.79 -0.37 -5.62
C THR A 20 -0.31 -0.07 -4.59
N THR A 21 -1.53 -0.51 -4.91
CA THR A 21 -2.64 -0.63 -3.94
C THR A 21 -3.02 -2.10 -3.87
N VAL A 22 -3.13 -2.66 -2.66
CA VAL A 22 -3.54 -4.06 -2.44
C VAL A 22 -4.68 -4.08 -1.45
N THR A 23 -5.74 -4.81 -1.78
CA THR A 23 -6.75 -5.26 -0.83
C THR A 23 -6.30 -6.61 -0.29
N MET A 24 -6.09 -6.72 1.02
CA MET A 24 -5.85 -8.01 1.68
C MET A 24 -7.09 -8.41 2.45
N GLU A 25 -7.62 -9.59 2.13
CA GLU A 25 -8.80 -10.20 2.76
C GLU A 25 -8.42 -11.56 3.36
N ASP A 26 -9.15 -11.93 4.42
CA ASP A 26 -9.30 -13.29 4.98
C ASP A 26 -8.01 -14.06 5.36
N GLN A 27 -7.34 -13.62 6.44
CA GLN A 27 -6.35 -14.44 7.18
C GLN A 27 -6.47 -14.29 8.71
N ASP A 28 -7.63 -13.84 9.21
CA ASP A 28 -7.80 -13.49 10.64
C ASP A 28 -6.65 -12.58 11.14
N SER A 29 -6.19 -11.68 10.27
CA SER A 29 -5.00 -10.84 10.45
C SER A 29 -5.31 -9.60 11.28
N ARG A 30 -6.12 -9.76 12.33
CA ARG A 30 -6.54 -8.68 13.22
C ARG A 30 -5.30 -8.00 13.77
N ASN A 31 -5.10 -6.77 13.35
CA ASN A 31 -4.08 -5.90 13.90
C ASN A 31 -4.48 -4.46 13.68
N PRO A 32 -5.34 -3.91 14.52
CA PRO A 32 -5.95 -2.60 14.28
C PRO A 32 -5.06 -1.41 14.64
N ASN A 33 -4.12 -1.58 15.57
CA ASN A 33 -3.42 -0.45 16.19
C ASN A 33 -1.88 -0.53 16.16
N GLU A 34 -1.26 -1.64 15.74
CA GLU A 34 0.20 -1.67 15.58
C GLU A 34 0.65 -0.79 14.40
N GLN A 35 1.86 -0.22 14.53
CA GLN A 35 2.47 0.65 13.52
C GLN A 35 3.03 -0.19 12.37
N ASP A 36 2.70 0.19 11.14
CA ASP A 36 3.11 -0.47 9.89
C ASP A 36 4.27 0.24 9.18
N PHE A 37 4.93 1.17 9.87
CA PHE A 37 6.11 1.89 9.41
C PHE A 37 7.24 1.74 10.43
N PHE A 38 8.48 2.05 10.02
CA PHE A 38 9.61 2.18 10.94
C PHE A 38 9.70 3.60 11.47
N ASP A 39 9.87 3.77 12.77
CA ASP A 39 10.16 5.08 13.39
C ASP A 39 11.68 5.26 13.53
N ILE A 40 12.14 6.50 13.67
CA ILE A 40 13.55 6.83 13.95
C ILE A 40 14.05 6.06 15.18
N SER A 41 13.19 5.90 16.20
CA SER A 41 13.50 5.14 17.40
C SER A 41 13.82 3.66 17.12
N ASP A 42 13.31 3.09 16.02
CA ASP A 42 13.58 1.69 15.65
C ASP A 42 15.02 1.48 15.17
N PHE A 43 15.75 2.57 14.85
CA PHE A 43 17.11 2.53 14.31
C PHE A 43 18.19 3.02 15.27
N GLU A 44 17.83 3.44 16.50
CA GLU A 44 18.78 4.04 17.46
C GLU A 44 19.96 3.12 17.84
N GLU A 45 19.86 1.81 17.59
CA GLU A 45 20.94 0.84 17.87
C GLU A 45 21.95 0.65 16.70
N HIS A 46 21.67 1.17 15.49
CA HIS A 46 22.47 0.92 14.27
C HIS A 46 23.03 2.18 13.59
N LEU A 47 22.96 3.34 14.26
CA LEU A 47 23.28 4.66 13.70
C LEU A 47 24.77 4.94 13.40
N THR A 48 25.67 3.96 13.48
CA THR A 48 27.10 4.24 13.25
C THR A 48 27.56 4.20 11.81
N ASP A 49 26.83 3.58 10.88
CA ASP A 49 27.31 3.46 9.49
C ASP A 49 26.17 3.61 8.47
N PHE A 50 26.13 4.78 7.83
CA PHE A 50 25.43 5.05 6.56
C PHE A 50 23.94 4.69 6.51
N ILE A 51 23.07 5.57 7.02
CA ILE A 51 21.67 5.59 6.56
C ILE A 51 21.68 6.07 5.11
N ASP A 52 21.31 5.20 4.18
CA ASP A 52 20.89 5.62 2.84
C ASP A 52 19.61 6.44 3.01
N VAL A 53 19.74 7.75 2.85
CA VAL A 53 18.65 8.72 3.02
C VAL A 53 17.45 8.39 2.11
N ASN A 54 17.65 7.55 1.07
CA ASN A 54 16.59 7.09 0.19
C ASN A 54 15.69 5.98 0.78
N GLU A 55 16.09 5.26 1.83
CA GLU A 55 15.19 4.35 2.57
C GLU A 55 14.35 5.09 3.63
N CYS A 56 14.68 6.35 3.91
CA CYS A 56 14.10 7.16 4.99
C CYS A 56 12.96 8.09 4.54
N TYR A 57 12.60 8.12 3.24
CA TYR A 57 11.49 8.93 2.71
C TYR A 57 10.15 8.68 3.44
N ASP A 58 10.01 7.51 4.05
CA ASP A 58 8.81 7.08 4.74
C ASP A 58 8.61 7.74 6.12
N ILE A 59 9.66 8.23 6.77
CA ILE A 59 9.59 8.70 8.17
C ILE A 59 8.73 9.96 8.30
N TYR A 60 8.72 10.81 7.27
CA TYR A 60 7.99 12.08 7.27
C TYR A 60 6.69 12.04 6.46
N VAL A 61 6.38 10.93 5.77
CA VAL A 61 5.22 10.84 4.87
C VAL A 61 3.90 11.18 5.57
N PHE A 62 3.74 10.76 6.82
CA PHE A 62 2.54 11.02 7.60
C PHE A 62 2.42 12.49 7.99
N ASP A 63 3.53 13.12 8.35
CA ASP A 63 3.55 14.52 8.78
C ASP A 63 3.33 15.45 7.58
N ASP A 64 4.01 15.16 6.46
CA ASP A 64 3.88 15.92 5.20
C ASP A 64 2.44 15.88 4.64
N LEU A 65 1.78 14.73 4.77
CA LEU A 65 0.39 14.55 4.32
C LEU A 65 -0.66 14.88 5.39
N ASN A 66 -0.25 15.28 6.60
CA ASN A 66 -1.12 15.51 7.75
C ASN A 66 -2.05 14.32 8.06
N ILE A 67 -1.51 13.10 7.95
CA ILE A 67 -2.17 11.83 8.23
C ILE A 67 -1.73 11.34 9.62
N PRO A 68 -2.65 10.86 10.47
CA PRO A 68 -2.28 10.33 11.78
C PRO A 68 -1.41 9.07 11.66
N ARG A 69 -0.27 9.07 12.36
CA ARG A 69 0.62 7.90 12.49
C ARG A 69 -0.10 6.70 13.14
N ILE A 70 -0.90 6.98 14.18
CA ILE A 70 -1.69 5.99 14.92
C ILE A 70 -3.02 5.75 14.19
N ARG A 71 -3.31 4.48 13.91
CA ARG A 71 -4.58 4.06 13.32
C ARG A 71 -5.70 4.15 14.34
N ASN A 72 -6.85 4.65 13.90
CA ASN A 72 -8.03 4.76 14.73
C ASN A 72 -8.95 3.56 14.45
N SER A 73 -8.95 2.54 15.30
CA SER A 73 -9.79 1.35 15.11
C SER A 73 -10.48 0.92 16.40
N THR A 74 -11.74 0.48 16.30
CA THR A 74 -12.50 -0.04 17.46
C THR A 74 -12.15 -1.48 17.80
N ASP A 75 -11.50 -2.20 16.89
CA ASP A 75 -10.95 -3.51 17.18
C ASP A 75 -9.72 -3.35 18.08
N THR A 76 -9.56 -4.26 19.04
CA THR A 76 -8.45 -4.26 20.00
C THR A 76 -7.68 -5.57 20.01
N VAL A 77 -8.13 -6.57 19.25
CA VAL A 77 -7.53 -7.89 19.25
C VAL A 77 -6.40 -7.94 18.23
N ILE A 78 -5.29 -8.56 18.60
CA ILE A 78 -4.10 -8.72 17.76
C ILE A 78 -3.80 -10.21 17.59
N HIS A 79 -3.69 -10.64 16.34
CA HIS A 79 -3.38 -12.02 15.98
C HIS A 79 -1.99 -12.16 15.33
N THR A 80 -1.46 -13.38 15.32
CA THR A 80 -0.14 -13.69 14.74
C THR A 80 -0.05 -13.33 13.25
N TYR A 81 -1.10 -13.59 12.48
CA TYR A 81 -1.17 -13.18 11.07
C TYR A 81 -1.21 -11.66 10.93
N GLY A 82 -1.86 -10.97 11.85
CA GLY A 82 -1.87 -9.51 11.92
C GLY A 82 -0.47 -8.92 12.15
N ARG A 83 0.36 -9.56 12.99
CA ARG A 83 1.77 -9.15 13.16
C ARG A 83 2.61 -9.40 11.91
N ARG A 84 2.37 -10.53 11.23
CA ARG A 84 3.03 -10.83 9.94
C ARG A 84 2.66 -9.81 8.86
N LEU A 85 1.40 -9.38 8.83
CA LEU A 85 0.94 -8.31 7.94
C LEU A 85 1.68 -7.00 8.22
N ILE A 86 1.83 -6.60 9.49
CA ILE A 86 2.60 -5.41 9.84
C ILE A 86 4.05 -5.52 9.41
N GLN A 87 4.70 -6.66 9.66
CA GLN A 87 6.08 -6.86 9.21
C GLN A 87 6.20 -6.79 7.68
N PHE A 88 5.23 -7.35 6.96
CA PHE A 88 5.14 -7.23 5.51
C PHE A 88 5.04 -5.77 5.08
N CYS A 89 4.15 -4.99 5.70
CA CYS A 89 3.98 -3.57 5.40
C CYS A 89 5.27 -2.77 5.63
N LYS A 90 5.90 -2.96 6.80
CA LYS A 90 7.19 -2.32 7.13
C LYS A 90 8.27 -2.64 6.10
N ASN A 91 8.43 -3.92 5.77
CA ASN A 91 9.48 -4.37 4.83
C ASN A 91 9.24 -3.97 3.38
N ASN A 92 8.01 -3.55 3.02
CA ASN A 92 7.64 -3.22 1.64
C ASN A 92 7.19 -1.76 1.48
N HIS A 93 7.41 -0.90 2.48
CA HIS A 93 7.02 0.51 2.43
C HIS A 93 5.54 0.71 2.08
N MET A 94 4.68 -0.11 2.71
CA MET A 94 3.23 -0.07 2.52
C MET A 94 2.53 0.39 3.80
N TYR A 95 1.46 1.15 3.63
CA TYR A 95 0.67 1.71 4.70
C TYR A 95 -0.78 1.26 4.60
N THR A 96 -1.30 0.90 5.76
CA THR A 96 -2.71 0.56 5.99
C THR A 96 -3.52 1.85 6.06
N LEU A 97 -4.57 1.93 5.25
CA LEU A 97 -5.47 3.08 5.22
C LEU A 97 -6.55 3.04 6.31
N ASN A 98 -6.91 1.83 6.76
CA ASN A 98 -7.95 1.64 7.78
C ASN A 98 -7.65 2.44 9.05
N GLY A 99 -8.63 3.25 9.45
CA GLY A 99 -8.53 4.14 10.60
C GLY A 99 -7.62 5.36 10.43
N ARG A 100 -7.07 5.64 9.23
CA ARG A 100 -6.17 6.79 9.00
C ARG A 100 -6.76 7.92 8.18
N VAL A 101 -7.46 7.57 7.10
CA VAL A 101 -7.84 8.50 6.03
C VAL A 101 -9.35 8.50 5.80
N GLY A 102 -9.82 9.56 5.15
CA GLY A 102 -11.23 9.73 4.79
C GLY A 102 -12.18 9.66 5.99
N LYS A 103 -13.41 9.22 5.72
CA LYS A 103 -14.45 9.03 6.74
C LYS A 103 -14.10 7.91 7.72
N ASP A 104 -13.38 6.88 7.30
CA ASP A 104 -13.06 5.76 8.19
C ASP A 104 -12.18 6.17 9.38
N ARG A 105 -11.35 7.20 9.22
CA ARG A 105 -10.62 7.82 10.35
C ARG A 105 -11.52 8.16 11.54
N VAL A 106 -12.76 8.56 11.29
CA VAL A 106 -13.73 8.98 12.31
C VAL A 106 -14.71 7.86 12.64
N LEU A 107 -15.21 7.15 11.62
CA LEU A 107 -16.23 6.12 11.78
C LEU A 107 -15.69 4.80 12.34
N ARG A 108 -14.43 4.44 12.03
CA ARG A 108 -13.69 3.30 12.57
C ARG A 108 -14.44 1.98 12.43
N LYS A 109 -15.08 1.78 11.28
CA LYS A 109 -16.05 0.69 11.15
C LYS A 109 -15.32 -0.65 11.01
N PRO A 110 -15.78 -1.70 11.71
CA PRO A 110 -15.33 -3.07 11.48
C PRO A 110 -15.61 -3.52 10.04
N THR A 111 -14.72 -4.34 9.50
CA THR A 111 -14.82 -4.87 8.13
C THR A 111 -15.46 -6.24 8.08
N SER A 112 -15.58 -6.95 9.21
CA SER A 112 -16.20 -8.27 9.30
C SER A 112 -17.20 -8.34 10.45
N ARG A 113 -18.45 -8.75 10.13
CA ARG A 113 -19.59 -9.00 11.03
C ARG A 113 -19.84 -7.92 12.09
N SER A 114 -19.47 -6.69 11.82
CA SER A 114 -19.51 -5.61 12.80
C SER A 114 -18.65 -5.82 14.07
N VAL A 115 -17.64 -6.70 14.03
CA VAL A 115 -16.84 -7.09 15.19
C VAL A 115 -15.34 -6.91 14.98
N SER A 116 -14.81 -7.23 13.80
CA SER A 116 -13.36 -7.24 13.56
C SER A 116 -12.96 -6.43 12.34
N VAL A 117 -11.72 -5.95 12.35
CA VAL A 117 -11.05 -5.41 11.17
C VAL A 117 -10.09 -6.48 10.67
N VAL A 118 -10.42 -7.11 9.55
CA VAL A 118 -9.64 -8.17 8.91
C VAL A 118 -9.38 -7.91 7.43
N ASP A 119 -10.06 -6.91 6.86
CA ASP A 119 -9.93 -6.52 5.46
C ASP A 119 -9.24 -5.15 5.41
N TYR A 120 -8.10 -5.11 4.75
CA TYR A 120 -7.23 -3.94 4.77
C TYR A 120 -7.00 -3.40 3.37
N ILE A 121 -7.04 -2.07 3.24
CA ILE A 121 -6.45 -1.39 2.08
C ILE A 121 -5.03 -0.99 2.43
N LEU A 122 -4.09 -1.48 1.64
CA LEU A 122 -2.67 -1.16 1.74
C LEU A 122 -2.25 -0.33 0.53
N CYS A 123 -1.40 0.67 0.74
CA CYS A 123 -0.88 1.49 -0.34
C CYS A 123 0.54 1.98 -0.06
N THR A 124 1.31 2.26 -1.11
CA THR A 124 2.62 2.94 -0.97
C THR A 124 2.43 4.46 -0.79
N ALA A 125 3.49 5.17 -0.35
CA ALA A 125 3.49 6.62 -0.16
C ALA A 125 2.92 7.40 -1.37
N ASN A 126 3.28 6.97 -2.58
CA ASN A 126 2.85 7.57 -3.86
C ASN A 126 1.34 7.48 -4.12
N ILE A 127 0.67 6.48 -3.56
CA ILE A 127 -0.79 6.38 -3.60
C ILE A 127 -1.40 7.09 -2.41
N LEU A 128 -0.77 7.02 -1.24
CA LEU A 128 -1.26 7.65 -0.02
C LEU A 128 -1.55 9.14 -0.23
N CYS A 129 -0.66 9.86 -0.94
CA CYS A 129 -0.84 11.27 -1.27
C CYS A 129 -1.98 11.56 -2.27
N LYS A 130 -2.55 10.52 -2.90
CA LYS A 130 -3.65 10.59 -3.86
C LYS A 130 -4.99 10.13 -3.26
N VAL A 131 -5.00 9.65 -2.01
CA VAL A 131 -6.24 9.20 -1.37
C VAL A 131 -7.11 10.41 -1.06
N ASP A 132 -8.29 10.47 -1.68
CA ASP A 132 -9.29 11.50 -1.44
C ASP A 132 -10.22 11.11 -0.29
N ASN A 133 -10.78 9.90 -0.36
CA ASN A 133 -11.66 9.37 0.67
C ASN A 133 -11.51 7.85 0.80
N PHE A 134 -11.71 7.36 2.02
CA PHE A 134 -11.83 5.95 2.34
C PHE A 134 -12.95 5.77 3.36
N GLU A 135 -13.84 4.81 3.10
CA GLU A 135 -14.90 4.43 4.03
C GLU A 135 -15.19 2.94 3.99
N VAL A 136 -15.54 2.38 5.14
CA VAL A 136 -16.16 1.05 5.24
C VAL A 136 -17.67 1.24 5.26
N SER A 137 -18.36 0.59 4.34
CA SER A 137 -19.83 0.64 4.27
C SER A 137 -20.46 -0.15 5.42
N ASP A 138 -21.73 0.10 5.70
CA ASP A 138 -22.47 -0.76 6.63
C ASP A 138 -22.61 -2.17 6.07
N PHE A 139 -22.53 -3.16 6.95
CA PHE A 139 -22.69 -4.56 6.58
C PHE A 139 -24.06 -4.78 5.93
N CYS A 140 -24.07 -5.49 4.81
CA CYS A 140 -25.28 -5.77 4.06
C CYS A 140 -25.31 -7.24 3.63
N ASN A 141 -26.26 -7.99 4.20
CA ASN A 141 -26.49 -9.41 3.90
C ASN A 141 -26.81 -9.70 2.41
N LEU A 142 -27.12 -8.67 1.62
CA LEU A 142 -27.34 -8.82 0.17
C LEU A 142 -26.02 -8.90 -0.61
N PHE A 143 -24.93 -8.34 -0.07
CA PHE A 143 -23.64 -8.24 -0.75
C PHE A 143 -22.57 -9.18 -0.17
N SER A 144 -22.71 -9.59 1.09
CA SER A 144 -21.81 -10.56 1.73
C SER A 144 -22.50 -11.21 2.93
N ASP A 145 -22.03 -12.39 3.30
CA ASP A 145 -22.38 -13.12 4.51
C ASP A 145 -21.58 -12.67 5.75
N ILE A 146 -20.42 -12.05 5.55
CA ILE A 146 -19.46 -11.76 6.63
C ILE A 146 -18.80 -10.38 6.47
N HIS A 147 -18.47 -9.94 5.25
CA HIS A 147 -17.62 -8.78 5.00
C HIS A 147 -18.40 -7.51 4.66
N SER A 148 -17.91 -6.37 5.14
CA SER A 148 -18.37 -5.04 4.77
C SER A 148 -17.62 -4.55 3.54
N HIS A 149 -18.31 -3.80 2.67
CA HIS A 149 -17.69 -3.25 1.47
C HIS A 149 -16.70 -2.12 1.80
N LEU A 150 -15.51 -2.15 1.18
CA LEU A 150 -14.48 -1.12 1.32
C LEU A 150 -14.51 -0.16 0.12
N CYS A 151 -14.74 1.13 0.38
CA CYS A 151 -14.83 2.17 -0.66
C CYS A 151 -13.57 3.06 -0.62
N LEU A 152 -12.78 3.06 -1.69
CA LEU A 152 -11.62 3.95 -1.87
C LEU A 152 -11.85 4.91 -3.03
N SER A 153 -11.62 6.19 -2.80
CA SER A 153 -11.61 7.25 -3.82
C SER A 153 -10.21 7.84 -3.94
N LEU A 154 -9.71 7.91 -5.17
CA LEU A 154 -8.38 8.44 -5.49
C LEU A 154 -8.51 9.67 -6.40
N THR A 155 -7.74 10.71 -6.11
CA THR A 155 -7.59 11.85 -7.01
C THR A 155 -6.45 11.59 -7.99
N VAL A 156 -6.77 11.65 -9.29
CA VAL A 156 -5.79 11.53 -10.36
C VAL A 156 -5.70 12.87 -11.08
N SER A 157 -4.58 13.57 -10.92
CA SER A 157 -4.28 14.76 -11.72
C SER A 157 -3.94 14.33 -13.16
N GLY A 158 -4.66 14.89 -14.13
CA GLY A 158 -4.69 14.43 -15.51
C GLY A 158 -3.39 14.63 -16.28
N PHE A 159 -3.12 13.68 -17.18
CA PHE A 159 -2.26 13.88 -18.34
C PHE A 159 -2.71 15.15 -19.08
N ASN A 160 -1.77 16.05 -19.33
CA ASN A 160 -2.01 17.11 -20.30
C ASN A 160 -2.32 16.44 -21.64
N ASN A 161 -3.58 16.54 -22.10
CA ASN A 161 -3.92 16.26 -23.50
C ASN A 161 -3.18 17.28 -24.37
N THR A 162 -1.93 17.00 -24.72
CA THR A 162 -1.37 17.55 -25.94
C THR A 162 -2.20 16.96 -27.07
N GLN A 163 -2.99 17.79 -27.75
CA GLN A 163 -3.57 17.45 -29.04
C GLN A 163 -2.42 17.13 -30.00
N GLY A 164 -2.02 15.85 -30.03
CA GLY A 164 -1.18 15.24 -31.04
C GLY A 164 -2.01 14.14 -31.68
N GLU A 165 -2.04 14.11 -33.00
CA GLU A 165 -2.87 13.24 -33.83
C GLU A 165 -2.92 11.80 -33.30
N SER A 166 -4.13 11.25 -33.24
CA SER A 166 -4.36 9.86 -32.86
C SER A 166 -3.74 8.94 -33.91
N GLU A 167 -2.55 8.40 -33.65
CA GLU A 167 -2.14 7.14 -34.26
C GLU A 167 -2.90 6.02 -33.57
N VAL A 168 -3.80 5.39 -34.34
CA VAL A 168 -4.50 4.17 -33.96
C VAL A 168 -3.47 3.04 -33.88
N ILE A 169 -2.97 2.77 -32.67
CA ILE A 169 -2.23 1.53 -32.41
C ILE A 169 -3.29 0.44 -32.17
N ASN A 170 -3.59 -0.30 -33.23
CA ASN A 170 -4.29 -1.58 -33.14
C ASN A 170 -3.36 -2.60 -32.48
N ASP A 171 -3.31 -2.64 -31.14
CA ASP A 171 -2.66 -3.74 -30.43
C ASP A 171 -3.71 -4.72 -29.91
N SER A 172 -4.11 -5.63 -30.79
CA SER A 172 -4.95 -6.79 -30.48
C SER A 172 -4.25 -7.86 -29.62
N ASN A 173 -3.25 -7.49 -28.80
CA ASN A 173 -2.38 -8.43 -28.09
C ASN A 173 -2.16 -8.11 -26.60
N VAL A 174 -3.15 -7.54 -25.91
CA VAL A 174 -3.17 -7.64 -24.44
C VAL A 174 -3.71 -9.01 -24.04
N HIS A 175 -2.82 -10.00 -23.98
CA HIS A 175 -3.12 -11.26 -23.31
C HIS A 175 -3.20 -11.02 -21.79
N ILE A 176 -4.42 -10.80 -21.30
CA ILE A 176 -4.74 -10.94 -19.88
C ILE A 176 -4.51 -12.41 -19.53
N GLY A 177 -3.37 -12.70 -18.91
CA GLY A 177 -3.04 -14.04 -18.44
C GLY A 177 -4.08 -14.49 -17.41
N LYS A 178 -4.93 -15.44 -17.78
CA LYS A 178 -5.84 -16.10 -16.83
C LYS A 178 -5.02 -16.88 -15.80
N TRP A 179 -5.32 -16.66 -14.52
CA TRP A 179 -4.75 -17.39 -13.39
C TRP A 179 -4.97 -18.90 -13.58
N LYS A 180 -3.89 -19.69 -13.65
CA LYS A 180 -3.96 -21.16 -13.71
C LYS A 180 -3.80 -21.70 -12.30
N HIS A 181 -4.80 -22.46 -11.84
CA HIS A 181 -4.68 -23.25 -10.62
C HIS A 181 -3.78 -24.44 -10.91
N GLU A 182 -2.51 -24.37 -10.49
CA GLU A 182 -1.69 -25.58 -10.45
C GLU A 182 -2.16 -26.44 -9.28
N LYS A 183 -2.69 -27.62 -9.59
CA LYS A 183 -2.94 -28.67 -8.59
C LYS A 183 -1.59 -29.27 -8.23
N THR A 184 -1.19 -29.09 -6.97
CA THR A 184 -0.07 -29.80 -6.37
C THR A 184 -0.40 -31.29 -6.36
N ILE A 185 0.52 -32.12 -6.87
CA ILE A 185 0.50 -33.58 -6.74
C ILE A 185 1.17 -33.95 -5.42
#